data_AF-A0A5K0Y3T2-F1
#
_entry.id   AF-A0A5K0Y3T2-F1
#
_cell.length_a   1.000
_cell.length_b   1.000
_cell.length_c   1.000
_cell.angle_alpha   90.00
_cell.angle_beta   90.00
_cell.angle_gamma   90.00
#
_symmetry.space_group_name_H-M   'P 1'
#
loop_
_entity.id
_entity.type
_entity.pdbx_description
1 polymer ?
#
loop_
_entity_poly.entity_id
_entity_poly.type
_entity_poly.pdbx_seq_one_letter_code
_entity_poly.pdbx_strand_id
1 'polypeptide(L)'
;AWKLCEENKPLEVVDRALGESYDGNAASRCIYVGLPCVQEKIMDRTTMSLVALMLRSTSVTLPIPHQPAFYVGMRSTHEATKQSE
;
A
#
# COMPACT_ATOMS: atom_id res chain seq x y z
N ALA A 1 4.18 3.44 -3.09
CA ALA A 1 2.74 3.24 -2.84
C ALA A 1 2.31 3.75 -1.47
N TRP A 2 2.69 3.11 -0.36
CA TRP A 2 2.19 3.51 0.98
C TRP A 2 2.46 4.99 1.34
N LYS A 3 3.70 5.48 1.17
CA LYS A 3 4.07 6.89 1.40
C LYS A 3 3.23 7.86 0.58
N LEU A 4 3.00 7.54 -0.70
CA LEU A 4 2.16 8.34 -1.57
C LEU A 4 0.70 8.37 -1.08
N CYS A 5 0.21 7.31 -0.45
CA CYS A 5 -1.12 7.30 0.16
C CYS A 5 -1.17 8.13 1.45
N GLU A 6 -0.10 8.16 2.25
CA GLU A 6 0.04 9.07 3.40
C GLU A 6 0.06 10.54 2.96
N GLU A 7 0.69 10.83 1.81
CA GLU A 7 0.74 12.16 1.20
C GLU A 7 -0.53 12.54 0.41
N ASN A 8 -1.58 11.71 0.45
CA ASN A 8 -2.83 11.90 -0.30
C ASN A 8 -2.64 11.98 -1.84
N LYS A 9 -1.68 11.22 -2.37
CA LYS A 9 -1.29 11.11 -3.79
C LYS A 9 -1.31 9.67 -4.30
N PRO A 10 -2.37 8.88 -4.06
CA PRO A 10 -2.40 7.46 -4.46
C PRO A 10 -2.20 7.27 -5.97
N LEU A 11 -2.70 8.18 -6.80
CA LEU A 11 -2.65 8.10 -8.26
C LEU A 11 -1.24 8.15 -8.86
N GLU A 12 -0.24 8.66 -8.11
CA GLU A 12 1.15 8.63 -8.55
C GLU A 12 1.74 7.21 -8.63
N VAL A 13 1.03 6.21 -8.10
CA VAL A 13 1.38 4.77 -8.23
C VAL A 13 0.92 4.19 -9.57
N VAL A 14 -0.07 4.81 -10.22
CA VAL A 14 -0.66 4.28 -11.46
C VAL A 14 0.39 4.29 -12.57
N ASP A 15 0.47 3.18 -13.32
CA ASP A 15 1.42 3.05 -14.42
C ASP A 15 1.17 4.13 -15.48
N ARG A 16 2.23 4.85 -15.87
CA ARG A 16 2.16 5.91 -16.90
C ARG A 16 1.71 5.37 -18.25
N ALA A 17 1.92 4.09 -18.54
CA ALA A 17 1.45 3.45 -19.76
C ALA A 17 -0.08 3.46 -19.89
N LEU A 18 -0.81 3.59 -18.77
CA LEU A 18 -2.27 3.71 -18.78
C LEU A 18 -2.72 5.12 -19.23
N GLY A 19 -1.87 6.15 -19.20
CA GLY A 19 -2.24 7.49 -19.62
C GLY A 19 -3.54 7.98 -18.96
N GLU A 20 -4.57 8.24 -19.76
CA GLU A 20 -5.92 8.62 -19.30
C GLU A 20 -6.94 7.47 -19.38
N SER A 21 -6.48 6.24 -19.65
CA SER A 21 -7.33 5.06 -19.87
C SER A 21 -7.83 4.40 -18.58
N TYR A 22 -8.00 5.15 -17.50
CA TYR A 22 -8.46 4.63 -16.21
C TYR A 22 -9.33 5.63 -15.45
N ASP A 23 -10.23 5.10 -14.61
CA ASP A 23 -10.99 5.91 -13.66
C ASP A 23 -10.14 6.15 -12.40
N GLY A 24 -9.83 7.43 -12.12
CA GLY A 24 -9.01 7.82 -10.97
C GLY A 24 -9.62 7.47 -9.61
N ASN A 25 -10.94 7.48 -9.48
CA ASN A 25 -11.60 7.07 -8.24
C ASN A 25 -11.50 5.55 -8.06
N ALA A 26 -11.73 4.79 -9.13
CA ALA A 26 -11.57 3.33 -9.10
C ALA A 26 -10.12 2.94 -8.80
N ALA A 27 -9.14 3.57 -9.46
CA ALA A 27 -7.72 3.32 -9.23
C ALA A 27 -7.29 3.66 -7.80
N SER A 28 -7.65 4.87 -7.31
CA SER A 28 -7.35 5.28 -5.93
C SER A 28 -7.93 4.30 -4.92
N ARG A 29 -9.18 3.87 -5.13
CA ARG A 29 -9.84 2.88 -4.28
C ARG A 29 -9.11 1.54 -4.27
N CYS A 30 -8.74 1.02 -5.44
CA CYS A 30 -7.96 -0.21 -5.54
C CYS A 30 -6.62 -0.12 -4.78
N ILE A 31 -5.95 1.02 -4.83
CA ILE A 31 -4.68 1.25 -4.12
C ILE A 31 -4.88 1.24 -2.60
N TYR A 32 -5.86 1.99 -2.09
CA TYR A 32 -6.18 2.01 -0.66
C TYR A 32 -6.64 0.65 -0.13
N VAL A 33 -7.41 -0.11 -0.92
CA VAL A 33 -7.88 -1.45 -0.53
C VAL A 33 -6.78 -2.51 -0.62
N GLY A 34 -5.86 -2.39 -1.58
CA GLY A 34 -4.78 -3.35 -1.78
C GLY A 34 -3.70 -3.29 -0.70
N LEU A 35 -3.43 -2.11 -0.15
CA LEU A 35 -2.34 -1.91 0.82
C LEU A 35 -2.54 -2.65 2.17
N PRO A 36 -3.74 -2.69 2.77
CA PRO A 36 -4.02 -3.52 3.94
C PRO A 36 -3.81 -5.03 3.71
N CYS A 37 -3.91 -5.53 2.48
CA CYS A 37 -3.79 -6.96 2.19
C CYS A 37 -2.36 -7.51 2.39
N VAL A 38 -1.36 -6.62 2.41
CA VAL A 38 0.07 -6.98 2.50
C VAL A 38 0.72 -6.52 3.81
N GLN A 39 -0.09 -6.23 4.83
CA GLN A 39 0.40 -5.84 6.16
C GLN A 39 1.11 -7.00 6.86
N GLU A 40 2.11 -6.66 7.68
CA GLU A 40 2.92 -7.64 8.42
C GLU A 40 2.08 -8.42 9.40
N LYS A 41 1.38 -7.68 10.27
CA LYS A 41 0.50 -8.25 11.28
C LYS A 41 -0.75 -8.78 10.61
N ILE A 42 -1.06 -10.05 10.87
CA ILE A 42 -2.27 -10.70 10.38
C ILE A 42 -3.53 -9.93 10.80
N MET A 43 -3.53 -9.35 12.00
CA MET A 43 -4.65 -8.56 12.54
C MET A 43 -4.92 -7.28 11.74
N ASP A 44 -3.92 -6.75 11.03
CA ASP A 44 -4.05 -5.54 10.22
C ASP A 44 -4.42 -5.89 8.76
N ARG A 45 -4.44 -7.19 8.41
CA ARG A 45 -4.89 -7.65 7.10
C ARG A 45 -6.41 -7.62 7.03
N THR A 46 -6.92 -7.06 5.94
CA THR A 46 -8.36 -7.03 5.67
C THR A 46 -8.84 -8.41 5.20
N THR A 47 -10.02 -8.84 5.66
CA THR A 47 -10.66 -10.07 5.15
C THR A 47 -11.11 -9.90 3.70
N MET A 48 -11.14 -10.99 2.93
CA MET A 48 -11.60 -10.94 1.53
C MET A 48 -13.05 -10.44 1.39
N SER A 49 -13.91 -10.68 2.38
CA SER A 49 -15.28 -10.15 2.41
C SER A 49 -15.30 -8.63 2.55
N LEU A 50 -14.44 -8.06 3.40
CA LEU A 50 -14.32 -6.63 3.58
C LEU A 50 -13.66 -5.96 2.37
N VAL A 51 -12.66 -6.61 1.74
CA VAL A 51 -12.10 -6.19 0.44
C VAL A 51 -13.20 -6.09 -0.62
N ALA A 52 -14.01 -7.13 -0.79
CA ALA A 52 -15.10 -7.13 -1.76
C ALA A 52 -16.14 -6.05 -1.46
N LEU A 53 -16.46 -5.81 -0.19
CA LEU A 53 -17.35 -4.72 0.23
C LEU A 53 -16.77 -3.35 -0.13
N MET A 54 -15.50 -3.10 0.19
CA MET A 54 -14.82 -1.82 -0.07
C MET A 54 -14.68 -1.51 -1.56
N LEU A 55 -14.52 -2.54 -2.40
CA LEU A 55 -14.47 -2.37 -3.86
C LEU A 55 -15.85 -2.06 -4.46
N ARG A 56 -16.91 -2.66 -3.91
CA ARG A 56 -18.28 -2.52 -4.44
C ARG A 56 -19.02 -1.27 -3.95
N SER A 57 -18.71 -0.80 -2.74
CA SER A 57 -19.47 0.26 -2.08
C SER A 57 -18.69 1.56 -2.03
N THR A 58 -19.25 2.63 -2.58
CA THR A 58 -18.64 3.97 -2.54
C THR A 58 -18.71 4.61 -1.16
N SER A 59 -19.65 4.19 -0.31
CA SER A 59 -19.94 4.77 1.01
C SER A 59 -19.07 4.24 2.15
N VAL A 60 -18.16 3.29 1.88
CA VAL A 60 -17.28 2.72 2.91
C VAL A 60 -16.05 3.59 3.07
N THR A 61 -15.77 4.01 4.30
CA THR A 61 -14.50 4.66 4.65
C THR A 61 -13.37 3.65 4.53
N LEU A 62 -12.40 3.94 3.68
CA LEU A 62 -11.23 3.08 3.48
C LEU A 62 -10.23 3.30 4.62
N PRO A 63 -9.61 2.22 5.14
CA PRO A 63 -8.58 2.35 6.17
C PRO A 63 -7.35 3.08 5.61
N ILE A 64 -6.70 3.87 6.46
CA ILE A 64 -5.40 4.47 6.12
C ILE A 64 -4.36 3.35 6.13
N PRO A 65 -3.62 3.14 5.04
CA PRO A 65 -2.65 2.06 4.95
C PRO A 65 -1.47 2.34 5.88
N HIS A 66 -1.05 1.33 6.63
CA HIS A 66 0.16 1.35 7.45
C HIS A 66 1.39 0.90 6.65
N GLN A 67 2.57 1.07 7.25
CA GLN A 67 3.85 0.70 6.63
C GLN A 67 3.86 -0.80 6.32
N PRO A 68 4.04 -1.20 5.04
CA PRO A 68 4.07 -2.61 4.69
C PRO A 68 5.26 -3.35 5.32
N ALA A 69 5.06 -4.63 5.65
CA ALA A 69 6.07 -5.53 6.23
C ALA A 69 7.41 -5.54 5.48
N PHE A 70 7.33 -5.45 4.16
CA PHE A 70 8.46 -5.61 3.26
C PHE A 70 9.38 -4.38 3.18
N TYR A 71 9.05 -3.27 3.87
CA TYR A 71 9.89 -2.07 3.86
C TYR A 71 11.22 -2.25 4.62
N VAL A 72 11.46 -3.39 5.28
CA VAL A 72 12.71 -3.67 6.01
C VAL A 72 13.91 -3.99 5.09
N GLY A 73 13.70 -4.18 3.77
CA GLY A 73 14.72 -4.71 2.84
C GLY A 73 15.63 -3.72 2.09
N MET A 74 15.54 -2.40 2.31
CA MET A 74 16.50 -1.42 1.73
C MET A 74 17.50 -0.89 2.78
N ARG A 75 17.78 -1.65 3.84
CA ARG A 75 19.05 -1.49 4.54
C ARG A 75 20.11 -2.12 3.65
N SER A 76 20.84 -1.28 2.92
CA SER A 76 22.06 -1.68 2.23
C SER A 76 22.89 -2.55 3.18
N THR A 77 23.15 -3.80 2.79
CA THR A 77 24.14 -4.64 3.45
C THR A 77 25.52 -4.02 3.21
N HIS A 78 25.85 -3.01 4.00
CA HIS A 78 27.24 -2.73 4.34
C HIS A 78 27.47 -3.26 5.75
N GLU A 79 27.50 -4.58 5.87
CA GLU A 79 28.33 -5.18 6.91
C GLU A 79 29.78 -4.85 6.56
N ALA A 80 30.36 -3.89 7.28
CA ALA A 80 31.79 -3.85 7.51
C ALA A 80 31.98 -4.16 8.99
N THR A 81 32.24 -5.43 9.26
CA THR A 81 32.82 -5.96 10.48
C THR A 81 33.95 -5.04 10.96
N LYS A 82 33.88 -4.52 12.18
CA LYS A 82 35.07 -4.30 13.00
C LYS A 82 34.80 -4.66 14.46
N GLN A 83 35.62 -5.61 14.88
CA GLN A 83 35.81 -6.18 16.19
C GLN A 83 37.10 -5.55 16.73
N SER A 84 37.04 -4.93 17.92
CA SER A 84 38.16 -4.43 18.78
C SER A 84 37.59 -3.26 19.61
N GLU A 85 37.69 -3.15 20.93
CA GLU A 85 38.47 -3.81 22.02
C GLU A 85 37.59 -3.85 23.28
#